data_AF-A0A3Q7U530-F1
#
_entry.id   AF-A0A3Q7U530-F1
#
_cell.length_a   1.000
_cell.length_b   1.000
_cell.length_c   1.000
_cell.angle_alpha   90.00
_cell.angle_beta   90.00
_cell.angle_gamma   90.00
#
_symmetry.space_group_name_H-M   'P 1'
#
loop_
_entity.id
_entity.type
_entity.pdbx_description
1 polymer ?
#
loop_
_entity_poly.entity_id
_entity_poly.type
_entity_poly.pdbx_seq_one_letter_code
_entity_poly.pdbx_strand_id
1 'polypeptide(L)'
;MFPFMLFSTLFSSIFTEPGEQYWICNSSDASVWYAYCDHMKAPISIDLNPCIAMKGSKGYLHLYYIPRRDIKKLYFNLYISFNSMHLPMRKEVICRGSDDVYSFCRALKGETVNTRIPFSFRGIRFSKGQYRCVAEAISGDTEEMLFCLNFTVIYHPDFN
;
A
#
# COMPACT_ATOMS: atom_id res chain seq x y z
N MET A 1 -2.33 -15.53 59.40
CA MET A 1 -3.27 -14.99 58.41
C MET A 1 -2.46 -14.47 57.22
N PHE A 2 -2.17 -15.37 56.30
CA PHE A 2 -1.53 -15.17 54.99
C PHE A 2 -2.69 -15.19 53.95
N PRO A 3 -2.54 -14.87 52.67
CA PRO A 3 -2.09 -13.65 51.99
C PRO A 3 -3.14 -13.18 50.94
N PHE A 4 -3.51 -11.91 50.82
CA PHE A 4 -4.42 -11.49 49.73
C PHE A 4 -4.29 -10.00 49.38
N MET A 5 -3.11 -9.52 48.99
CA MET A 5 -2.98 -8.15 48.46
C MET A 5 -1.89 -8.02 47.38
N LEU A 6 -1.63 -9.04 46.58
CA LEU A 6 -0.67 -8.95 45.47
C LEU A 6 -1.19 -9.70 44.24
N PHE A 7 -2.22 -9.17 43.57
CA PHE A 7 -2.57 -9.66 42.23
C PHE A 7 -3.15 -8.59 41.27
N SER A 8 -2.91 -7.29 41.48
CA SER A 8 -3.49 -6.26 40.59
C SER A 8 -2.48 -5.50 39.72
N THR A 9 -1.21 -5.89 39.68
CA THR A 9 -0.19 -5.19 38.86
C THR A 9 0.31 -5.97 37.63
N LEU A 10 -0.28 -7.13 37.32
CA LEU A 10 0.21 -7.99 36.22
C LEU A 10 -0.53 -7.85 34.88
N PHE A 11 -1.53 -6.98 34.77
CA PHE A 11 -2.16 -6.66 33.49
C PHE A 11 -1.74 -5.27 33.04
N SER A 12 -0.46 -5.11 32.71
CA SER A 12 -0.07 -4.11 31.71
C SER A 12 -0.74 -4.52 30.41
N SER A 13 -1.86 -3.87 30.12
CA SER A 13 -2.58 -3.99 28.87
C SER A 13 -1.59 -3.79 27.72
N ILE A 14 -1.23 -4.88 27.05
CA ILE A 14 -0.55 -4.87 25.76
C ILE A 14 -1.60 -4.38 24.75
N PHE A 15 -1.98 -3.10 24.83
CA PHE A 15 -2.66 -2.45 23.73
C PHE A 15 -1.60 -2.28 22.65
N THR A 16 -1.58 -3.22 21.71
CA THR A 16 -0.93 -2.99 20.43
C THR A 16 -1.55 -1.73 19.85
N GLU A 17 -0.77 -0.66 19.72
CA GLU A 17 -1.25 0.58 19.11
C GLU A 17 -1.88 0.25 17.76
N PRO A 18 -3.12 0.68 17.48
CA PRO A 18 -3.72 0.49 16.17
C PRO A 18 -2.80 1.12 15.13
N GLY A 19 -2.36 0.33 14.16
CA GLY A 19 -1.41 0.78 13.14
C GLY A 19 -1.90 2.06 12.47
N GLU A 20 -1.03 3.07 12.40
CA GLU A 20 -1.34 4.36 11.77
C GLU A 20 -1.85 4.15 10.34
N GLN A 21 -3.05 4.68 10.08
CA GLN A 21 -3.68 4.66 8.77
C GLN A 21 -3.51 6.02 8.10
N TYR A 22 -2.99 6.01 6.88
CA TYR A 22 -2.70 7.19 6.08
C TYR A 22 -3.77 7.34 5.01
N TRP A 23 -4.44 8.49 4.99
CA TRP A 23 -5.40 8.84 3.94
C TRP A 23 -4.65 9.32 2.70
N ILE A 24 -5.08 8.86 1.51
CA ILE A 24 -4.53 9.29 0.22
C ILE A 24 -5.45 10.31 -0.43
N CYS A 25 -6.69 9.91 -0.71
CA CYS A 25 -7.63 10.75 -1.45
C CYS A 25 -9.07 10.25 -1.34
N ASN A 26 -10.02 11.11 -1.70
CA ASN A 26 -11.42 10.76 -1.95
C ASN A 26 -11.80 11.12 -3.38
N SER A 27 -12.62 10.28 -4.00
CA SER A 27 -13.33 10.57 -5.25
C SER A 27 -14.83 10.65 -4.96
N SER A 28 -15.65 10.72 -6.02
CA SER A 28 -17.12 10.74 -5.86
C SER A 28 -17.69 9.42 -5.35
N ASP A 29 -17.02 8.28 -5.61
CA ASP A 29 -17.53 6.96 -5.27
C ASP A 29 -16.57 6.10 -4.44
N ALA A 30 -15.38 6.60 -4.13
CA ALA A 30 -14.37 5.84 -3.38
C ALA A 30 -13.53 6.70 -2.46
N SER A 31 -13.09 6.08 -1.37
CA SER A 31 -12.10 6.64 -0.46
C SER A 31 -10.92 5.68 -0.30
N VAL A 32 -9.70 6.22 -0.33
CA VAL A 32 -8.47 5.43 -0.41
C VAL A 32 -7.54 5.75 0.76
N TRP A 33 -7.08 4.71 1.43
CA TRP A 33 -6.11 4.76 2.52
C TRP A 33 -5.04 3.68 2.34
N TYR A 34 -3.96 3.80 3.10
CA TYR A 34 -3.01 2.71 3.30
C TYR A 34 -2.53 2.65 4.75
N ALA A 35 -2.05 1.48 5.15
CA ALA A 35 -1.27 1.29 6.36
C ALA A 35 -0.01 0.48 6.02
N TYR A 36 1.06 0.61 6.79
CA TYR A 36 2.21 -0.27 6.63
C TYR A 36 1.87 -1.66 7.17
N CYS A 37 2.24 -2.70 6.42
CA CYS A 37 2.22 -4.10 6.88
C CYS A 37 3.62 -4.63 7.18
N ASP A 38 4.66 -3.82 6.97
CA ASP A 38 6.03 -4.11 7.37
C ASP A 38 6.32 -3.56 8.78
N HIS A 39 7.19 -4.24 9.51
CA HIS A 39 7.71 -3.78 10.80
C HIS A 39 8.51 -2.49 10.67
N MET A 40 9.15 -2.26 9.52
CA MET A 40 9.93 -1.05 9.29
C MET A 40 9.24 -0.09 8.32
N LYS A 41 8.69 1.01 8.85
CA LYS A 41 8.07 2.07 8.03
C LYS A 41 9.12 2.79 7.17
N ALA A 42 9.03 2.67 5.85
CA ALA A 42 9.84 3.46 4.94
C ALA A 42 9.16 4.81 4.65
N PRO A 43 9.89 5.92 4.47
CA PRO A 43 9.29 7.21 4.18
C PRO A 43 8.74 7.21 2.74
N ILE A 44 7.45 6.90 2.61
CA ILE A 44 6.71 6.89 1.36
C ILE A 44 5.52 7.85 1.45
N SER A 45 5.34 8.64 0.41
CA SER A 45 4.17 9.49 0.20
C SER A 45 3.58 9.21 -1.17
N ILE A 46 2.27 8.99 -1.17
CA ILE A 46 1.48 8.55 -2.31
C ILE A 46 0.34 9.55 -2.48
N ASP A 47 0.27 10.19 -3.63
CA ASP A 47 -0.81 11.11 -3.99
C ASP A 47 -1.39 10.72 -5.35
N LEU A 48 -2.72 10.78 -5.47
CA LEU A 48 -3.45 10.39 -6.68
C LEU A 48 -4.25 11.60 -7.19
N ASN A 49 -3.98 12.02 -8.43
CA ASN A 49 -4.67 13.13 -9.04
C ASN A 49 -5.15 12.83 -10.48
N PRO A 50 -6.47 12.79 -10.74
CA PRO A 50 -7.55 12.76 -9.74
C PRO A 50 -7.53 11.45 -8.92
N CYS A 51 -8.27 11.44 -7.82
CA CYS A 51 -8.45 10.21 -7.03
C CYS A 51 -9.11 9.09 -7.87
N ILE A 52 -8.88 7.84 -7.48
CA ILE A 52 -9.45 6.68 -8.19
C ILE A 52 -10.97 6.66 -8.02
N ALA A 53 -11.68 6.51 -9.14
CA ALA A 53 -13.12 6.25 -9.15
C ALA A 53 -13.38 4.80 -9.59
N MET A 54 -14.27 4.10 -8.92
CA MET A 54 -14.51 2.68 -9.17
C MET A 54 -15.25 2.42 -10.50
N LYS A 55 -16.00 3.43 -10.96
CA LYS A 55 -16.58 3.49 -12.32
C LYS A 55 -15.51 3.59 -13.44
N GLY A 56 -14.27 3.90 -13.08
CA GLY A 56 -13.14 4.11 -13.99
C GLY A 56 -12.60 5.53 -13.93
N SER A 57 -11.28 5.66 -13.90
CA SER A 57 -10.60 6.95 -13.88
C SER A 57 -9.22 6.87 -14.52
N LYS A 58 -8.72 8.01 -14.96
CA LYS A 58 -7.35 8.19 -15.46
C LYS A 58 -6.73 9.37 -14.77
N GLY A 59 -5.43 9.30 -14.51
CA GLY A 59 -4.74 10.33 -13.73
C GLY A 59 -3.27 10.07 -13.61
N TYR A 60 -2.68 10.68 -12.59
CA TYR A 60 -1.28 10.52 -12.22
C TYR A 60 -1.18 10.10 -10.77
N LEU A 61 -0.31 9.12 -10.54
CA LEU A 61 0.21 8.75 -9.24
C LEU A 61 1.49 9.55 -9.02
N HIS A 62 1.50 10.44 -8.04
CA HIS A 62 2.72 11.06 -7.57
C HIS A 62 3.30 10.23 -6.43
N LEU A 63 4.54 9.78 -6.62
CA LEU A 63 5.26 8.95 -5.68
C LEU A 63 6.50 9.69 -5.20
N TYR A 64 6.59 9.90 -3.89
CA TYR A 64 7.81 10.30 -3.21
C TYR A 64 8.28 9.18 -2.29
N TYR A 65 9.50 8.70 -2.48
CA TYR A 65 10.03 7.55 -1.76
C TYR A 65 11.56 7.62 -1.68
N ILE A 66 12.13 7.23 -0.54
CA ILE A 66 13.59 7.02 -0.39
C ILE A 66 13.81 5.52 -0.15
N PRO A 67 14.37 4.79 -1.13
CA PRO A 67 14.47 3.35 -1.08
C PRO A 67 15.59 2.91 -0.15
N ARG A 68 15.35 1.81 0.55
CA ARG A 68 16.32 1.23 1.48
C ARG A 68 17.32 0.29 0.78
N ARG A 69 17.05 -0.04 -0.49
CA ARG A 69 17.84 -0.87 -1.41
C ARG A 69 17.69 -0.34 -2.83
N ASP A 70 18.44 -0.88 -3.76
CA ASP A 70 18.36 -0.48 -5.17
C ASP A 70 17.02 -0.94 -5.78
N ILE A 71 16.39 -0.09 -6.60
CA ILE A 71 15.07 -0.34 -7.24
C ILE A 71 15.21 -1.12 -8.57
N LYS A 72 16.35 -1.81 -8.77
CA LYS A 72 16.55 -2.65 -9.94
C LYS A 72 15.70 -3.90 -9.83
N LYS A 73 15.03 -4.30 -10.93
CA LYS A 73 14.16 -5.50 -10.98
C LYS A 73 12.94 -5.46 -10.05
N LEU A 74 12.43 -4.27 -9.75
CA LEU A 74 11.22 -4.07 -8.93
C LEU A 74 10.00 -4.83 -9.49
N TYR A 75 9.35 -5.59 -8.62
CA TYR A 75 8.01 -6.13 -8.84
C TYR A 75 7.16 -6.04 -7.57
N PHE A 76 5.86 -6.15 -7.75
CA PHE A 76 4.89 -6.19 -6.67
C PHE A 76 4.19 -7.54 -6.62
N ASN A 77 4.08 -8.13 -5.44
CA ASN A 77 3.08 -9.15 -5.16
C ASN A 77 1.83 -8.48 -4.61
N LEU A 78 0.70 -8.68 -5.28
CA LEU A 78 -0.59 -8.09 -4.93
C LEU A 78 -1.53 -9.17 -4.39
N TYR A 79 -1.96 -9.00 -3.15
CA TYR A 79 -2.96 -9.83 -2.48
C TYR A 79 -4.23 -9.01 -2.31
N ILE A 80 -5.21 -9.28 -3.17
CA ILE A 80 -6.47 -8.55 -3.20
C ILE A 80 -7.52 -9.36 -2.46
N SER A 81 -8.26 -8.71 -1.57
CA SER A 81 -9.39 -9.32 -0.87
C SER A 81 -10.60 -8.41 -0.83
N PHE A 82 -11.77 -9.02 -0.86
CA PHE A 82 -13.06 -8.33 -0.85
C PHE A 82 -14.12 -9.23 -0.18
N ASN A 83 -14.86 -8.73 0.81
CA ASN A 83 -15.91 -9.47 1.52
C ASN A 83 -15.48 -10.90 1.91
N SER A 84 -14.30 -11.04 2.53
CA SER A 84 -13.69 -12.33 2.92
C SER A 84 -13.30 -13.27 1.77
N MET A 85 -13.48 -12.87 0.52
CA MET A 85 -12.92 -13.56 -0.64
C MET A 85 -11.50 -13.08 -0.91
N HIS A 86 -10.56 -14.01 -1.03
CA HIS A 86 -9.18 -13.73 -1.41
C HIS A 86 -8.99 -14.09 -2.88
N LEU A 87 -8.49 -13.15 -3.68
CA LEU A 87 -8.10 -13.42 -5.06
C LEU A 87 -6.71 -14.06 -5.10
N PRO A 88 -6.40 -14.88 -6.12
CA PRO A 88 -5.06 -15.39 -6.33
C PRO A 88 -4.04 -14.24 -6.39
N MET A 89 -2.88 -14.47 -5.78
CA MET A 89 -1.77 -13.51 -5.80
C MET A 89 -1.39 -13.16 -7.24
N ARG A 90 -1.25 -11.86 -7.51
CA ARG A 90 -0.78 -11.35 -8.80
C ARG A 90 0.62 -10.77 -8.64
N LYS A 91 1.54 -11.20 -9.51
CA LYS A 91 2.89 -10.62 -9.60
C LYS A 91 2.93 -9.61 -10.73
N GLU A 92 3.12 -8.34 -10.40
CA GLU A 92 3.22 -7.23 -11.36
C GLU A 92 4.65 -6.72 -11.43
N VAL A 93 5.33 -6.93 -12.56
CA VAL A 93 6.72 -6.51 -12.76
C VAL A 93 6.74 -5.07 -13.26
N ILE A 94 7.41 -4.17 -12.53
CA ILE A 94 7.49 -2.73 -12.83
C ILE A 94 8.81 -2.38 -13.51
N CYS A 95 9.90 -2.96 -13.01
CA CYS A 95 11.23 -2.83 -13.60
C CYS A 95 11.74 -4.24 -13.91
N ARG A 96 12.12 -4.49 -15.16
CA ARG A 96 12.83 -5.69 -15.62
C ARG A 96 14.34 -5.53 -15.48
N GLY A 97 14.82 -4.28 -15.46
CA GLY A 97 16.24 -3.92 -15.33
C GLY A 97 16.41 -2.43 -15.04
N SER A 98 17.63 -1.92 -15.20
CA SER A 98 17.95 -0.49 -15.04
C SER A 98 17.52 0.36 -16.23
N ASP A 99 17.49 -0.22 -17.43
CA ASP A 99 17.05 0.46 -18.66
C ASP A 99 15.61 0.10 -18.99
N ASP A 100 14.69 0.49 -18.10
CA ASP A 100 13.25 0.28 -18.30
C ASP A 100 12.50 1.58 -18.58
N VAL A 101 11.21 1.45 -18.85
CA VAL A 101 10.27 2.54 -19.18
C VAL A 101 10.26 3.62 -18.11
N TYR A 102 10.41 3.24 -16.84
CA TYR A 102 10.40 4.18 -15.74
C TYR A 102 11.83 4.56 -15.29
N SER A 103 12.11 5.86 -15.26
CA SER A 103 13.42 6.38 -14.84
C SER A 103 13.81 5.98 -13.41
N PHE A 104 12.83 5.79 -12.51
CA PHE A 104 13.08 5.38 -11.13
C PHE A 104 13.62 3.95 -10.99
N CYS A 105 13.58 3.12 -12.04
CA CYS A 105 14.18 1.78 -12.03
C CYS A 105 15.71 1.80 -11.87
N ARG A 106 16.34 2.97 -12.05
CA ARG A 106 17.78 3.19 -11.84
C ARG A 106 18.12 3.68 -10.42
N ALA A 107 17.11 4.00 -9.62
CA ALA A 107 17.32 4.58 -8.31
C ALA A 107 18.06 3.60 -7.39
N LEU A 108 19.14 4.09 -6.80
CA LEU A 108 19.96 3.36 -5.83
C LEU A 108 19.45 3.57 -4.41
N LYS A 109 19.90 2.72 -3.50
CA LYS A 109 19.67 2.87 -2.06
C LYS A 109 19.97 4.30 -1.60
N GLY A 110 18.98 4.92 -0.94
CA GLY A 110 19.10 6.26 -0.37
C GLY A 110 18.84 7.41 -1.35
N GLU A 111 18.66 7.15 -2.64
CA GLU A 111 18.31 8.19 -3.61
C GLU A 111 16.84 8.59 -3.54
N THR A 112 16.53 9.87 -3.69
CA THR A 112 15.16 10.33 -3.68
C THR A 112 14.45 9.97 -4.99
N VAL A 113 13.44 9.12 -4.91
CA VAL A 113 12.49 8.89 -6.00
C VAL A 113 11.35 9.89 -5.86
N ASN A 114 11.26 10.82 -6.81
CA ASN A 114 10.17 11.77 -6.92
C ASN A 114 9.65 11.76 -8.36
N THR A 115 8.52 11.12 -8.60
CA THR A 115 8.02 10.86 -9.96
C THR A 115 6.51 10.91 -10.06
N ARG A 116 6.02 11.12 -11.29
CA ARG A 116 4.61 11.05 -11.64
C ARG A 116 4.39 9.92 -12.65
N ILE A 117 3.58 8.96 -12.28
CA ILE A 117 3.28 7.77 -13.08
C ILE A 117 1.84 7.91 -13.61
N PRO A 118 1.62 7.94 -14.93
CA PRO A 118 0.25 7.95 -15.45
C PRO A 118 -0.44 6.61 -15.17
N PHE A 119 -1.71 6.66 -14.78
CA PHE A 119 -2.54 5.47 -14.61
C PHE A 119 -3.85 5.59 -15.40
N SER A 120 -4.39 4.43 -15.78
CA SER A 120 -5.70 4.32 -16.43
C SER A 120 -6.40 3.07 -15.92
N PHE A 121 -7.49 3.29 -15.20
CA PHE A 121 -8.35 2.25 -14.64
C PHE A 121 -9.68 2.27 -15.39
N ARG A 122 -10.00 1.16 -16.07
CA ARG A 122 -11.20 1.06 -16.93
C ARG A 122 -12.52 0.91 -16.17
N GLY A 123 -12.48 0.90 -14.84
CA GLY A 123 -13.63 0.55 -14.02
C GLY A 123 -13.86 -0.95 -14.03
N ILE A 124 -14.32 -1.47 -12.91
CA ILE A 124 -14.78 -2.86 -12.79
C ILE A 124 -16.13 -2.79 -12.09
N ARG A 125 -17.09 -3.63 -12.50
CA ARG A 125 -18.40 -3.76 -11.83
C ARG A 125 -18.22 -4.46 -10.47
N PHE A 126 -17.58 -3.75 -9.57
CA PHE A 126 -17.33 -4.18 -8.21
C PHE A 126 -18.57 -3.96 -7.36
N SER A 127 -18.78 -4.85 -6.38
CA SER A 127 -19.87 -4.70 -5.42
C SER A 127 -19.49 -3.63 -4.40
N LYS A 128 -20.45 -2.90 -3.86
CA LYS A 128 -20.17 -1.97 -2.74
C LYS A 128 -19.47 -2.68 -1.59
N GLY A 129 -18.58 -1.98 -0.91
CA GLY A 129 -17.89 -2.52 0.26
C GLY A 129 -16.43 -2.09 0.37
N GLN A 130 -15.72 -2.77 1.28
CA GLN A 130 -14.31 -2.52 1.55
C GLN A 130 -13.44 -3.51 0.77
N TYR A 131 -12.57 -2.95 -0.06
CA TYR A 131 -11.50 -3.66 -0.75
C TYR A 131 -10.21 -3.50 0.03
N ARG A 132 -9.46 -4.58 0.18
CA ARG A 132 -8.11 -4.56 0.73
C ARG A 132 -7.14 -5.10 -0.30
N CYS A 133 -6.03 -4.40 -0.48
CA CYS A 133 -4.96 -4.79 -1.39
C CYS A 133 -3.63 -4.66 -0.66
N VAL A 134 -3.02 -5.79 -0.30
CA VAL A 134 -1.66 -5.81 0.22
C VAL A 134 -0.71 -5.82 -0.96
N ALA A 135 0.16 -4.82 -1.03
CA ALA A 135 1.19 -4.68 -2.04
C ALA A 135 2.57 -4.83 -1.37
N GLU A 136 3.24 -5.94 -1.68
CA GLU A 136 4.62 -6.19 -1.27
C GLU A 136 5.55 -5.76 -2.40
N ALA A 137 6.37 -4.74 -2.16
CA ALA A 137 7.38 -4.29 -3.11
C ALA A 137 8.66 -5.09 -2.89
N ILE A 138 9.15 -5.78 -3.93
CA ILE A 138 10.36 -6.60 -3.87
C ILE A 138 11.30 -6.16 -4.98
N SER A 139 12.58 -6.03 -4.66
CA SER A 139 13.60 -5.51 -5.58
C SER A 139 14.99 -6.07 -5.32
N GLY A 140 15.88 -5.87 -6.29
CA GLY A 140 17.26 -6.31 -6.25
C GLY A 140 17.46 -7.74 -6.76
N ASP A 141 18.72 -8.11 -6.93
CA ASP A 141 19.09 -9.47 -7.38
C ASP A 141 18.88 -10.52 -6.27
N THR A 142 18.84 -10.09 -5.00
CA THR A 142 18.56 -10.93 -3.83
C THR A 142 17.07 -10.99 -3.45
N GLU A 143 16.18 -10.39 -4.25
CA GLU A 143 14.73 -10.34 -4.01
C GLU A 143 14.34 -9.89 -2.59
N GLU A 144 14.87 -8.74 -2.16
CA GLU A 144 14.57 -8.19 -0.85
C GLU A 144 13.31 -7.32 -0.85
N MET A 145 12.51 -7.42 0.22
CA MET A 145 11.35 -6.57 0.42
C MET A 145 11.79 -5.12 0.68
N LEU A 146 11.30 -4.19 -0.15
CA LEU A 146 11.51 -2.75 0.01
C LEU A 146 10.54 -2.14 1.03
N PHE A 147 9.26 -2.53 0.93
CA PHE A 147 8.18 -2.12 1.80
C PHE A 147 6.94 -3.00 1.57
N CYS A 148 6.03 -2.99 2.55
CA CYS A 148 4.70 -3.58 2.45
C CYS A 148 3.65 -2.53 2.79
N LEU A 149 2.69 -2.31 1.88
CA LEU A 149 1.55 -1.43 2.11
C LEU A 149 0.23 -2.20 1.98
N ASN A 150 -0.64 -2.04 2.97
CA ASN A 150 -2.01 -2.54 2.96
C ASN A 150 -2.95 -1.39 2.60
N PHE A 151 -3.38 -1.36 1.34
CA PHE A 151 -4.33 -0.39 0.84
C PHE A 151 -5.75 -0.80 1.21
N THR A 152 -6.51 0.17 1.71
CA THR A 152 -7.95 0.04 1.91
C THR A 152 -8.65 0.99 0.95
N VAL A 153 -9.51 0.44 0.10
CA VAL A 153 -10.40 1.22 -0.78
C VAL A 153 -11.82 0.94 -0.35
N ILE A 154 -12.53 1.96 0.10
CA ILE A 154 -13.95 1.82 0.43
C ILE A 154 -14.75 2.35 -0.75
N TYR A 155 -15.55 1.47 -1.35
CA TYR A 155 -16.41 1.78 -2.49
C TYR A 155 -17.83 2.06 -2.00
N HIS A 156 -18.28 3.30 -2.23
CA HIS A 156 -19.60 3.79 -1.92
C HIS A 156 -20.24 4.31 -3.22
N PRO A 157 -21.01 3.47 -3.94
CA PRO A 157 -21.63 3.87 -5.20
C PRO A 157 -22.64 5.02 -5.06
N ASP A 158 -23.03 5.34 -3.82
CA ASP A 158 -24.09 6.27 -3.45
C ASP A 158 -23.60 7.74 -3.46
N PHE A 159 -23.19 8.20 -4.63
CA PHE A 159 -23.33 9.59 -5.06
C PHE A 159 -23.93 9.58 -6.47
N ASN A 160 -25.24 9.34 -6.50
CA ASN A 160 -26.22 9.92 -7.42
C ASN A 160 -27.63 9.67 -6.86
#